data_AF-W6JGC3-F1
#
_entry.id   AF-W6JGC3-F1
#
_cell.length_a   1.000
_cell.length_b   1.000
_cell.length_c   1.000
_cell.angle_alpha   90.00
_cell.angle_beta   90.00
_cell.angle_gamma   90.00
#
_symmetry.space_group_name_H-M   'P 1'
#
loop_
_entity.id
_entity.type
_entity.pdbx_description
1 polymer ?
#
loop_
_entity_poly.entity_id
_entity_poly.type
_entity_poly.pdbx_seq_one_letter_code
_entity_poly.pdbx_strand_id
1 'polypeptide(L)' 'TMLAARAFGAPRIVIVDVDDYRLSVAKDLGADQIVKVSSNIEDVAEEVLLIHKAMGTEVDVTFDCAGFTKTMSTALGATR' A
#
# COMPACT_ATOMS: atom_id res chain seq x y z
N THR A 1 4.89 -10.21 4.25
CA THR A 1 5.18 -9.87 2.85
C THR A 1 6.22 -8.77 2.69
N MET A 2 6.07 -7.61 3.34
CA MET A 2 7.02 -6.48 3.24
C MET A 2 8.50 -6.86 3.44
N LEU A 3 8.82 -7.52 4.55
CA LEU A 3 10.20 -7.91 4.87
C LEU A 3 10.80 -8.86 3.81
N ALA A 4 9.98 -9.77 3.27
CA ALA A 4 10.40 -10.65 2.19
C ALA A 4 10.67 -9.84 0.91
N ALA A 5 9.75 -8.95 0.50
CA ALA A 5 9.95 -8.09 -0.66
C ALA A 5 11.25 -7.27 -0.54
N ARG A 6 11.53 -6.72 0.66
CA ARG A 6 12.79 -6.01 0.94
C ARG A 6 14.00 -6.92 0.81
N ALA A 7 13.96 -8.11 1.39
CA ALA A 7 15.05 -9.10 1.31
C ALA A 7 15.31 -9.55 -0.14
N PHE A 8 14.28 -9.63 -0.97
CA PHE A 8 14.38 -9.94 -2.41
C PHE A 8 14.71 -8.71 -3.28
N GLY A 9 15.07 -7.58 -2.69
CA GLY A 9 15.62 -6.44 -3.41
C GLY A 9 14.58 -5.46 -3.96
N ALA A 10 13.34 -5.45 -3.46
CA ALA A 10 12.37 -4.42 -3.82
C ALA A 10 12.92 -3.03 -3.43
N PRO A 11 13.13 -2.13 -4.41
CA PRO A 11 13.83 -0.86 -4.18
C PRO A 11 12.97 0.16 -3.42
N ARG A 12 11.64 0.02 -3.51
CA ARG A 12 10.68 0.87 -2.81
C ARG A 12 9.46 0.05 -2.39
N ILE A 13 9.02 0.21 -1.15
CA ILE A 13 7.85 -0.45 -0.60
C ILE A 13 6.97 0.58 0.10
N VAL A 14 5.68 0.58 -0.24
CA VAL A 14 4.65 1.41 0.38
C VAL A 14 3.62 0.52 1.04
N ILE A 15 3.28 0.81 2.30
CA ILE A 15 2.27 0.07 3.05
C ILE A 15 1.01 0.92 3.18
N VAL A 16 -0.12 0.27 2.95
CA VAL A 16 -1.45 0.88 2.92
C VAL A 16 -2.31 0.13 3.94
N ASP A 17 -2.88 0.85 4.91
CA ASP A 17 -3.73 0.26 5.96
C ASP A 17 -4.68 1.33 6.53
N VAL A 18 -5.74 0.87 7.20
CA VAL A 18 -6.72 1.70 7.92
C VAL A 18 -6.31 1.97 9.35
N ASP A 19 -5.28 1.32 9.88
CA ASP A 19 -4.83 1.42 11.27
C ASP A 19 -3.49 2.17 11.38
N ASP A 20 -3.45 3.28 12.11
CA ASP A 20 -2.25 4.12 12.23
C ASP A 20 -1.11 3.44 12.99
N TYR A 21 -1.44 2.58 13.96
CA TYR A 21 -0.45 1.83 14.70
C TYR A 21 0.25 0.82 13.79
N ARG A 22 -0.49 0.11 12.93
CA ARG A 22 0.11 -0.81 11.94
C ARG A 22 1.00 -0.06 10.95
N LEU A 23 0.59 1.12 10.50
CA LEU A 23 1.40 1.97 9.63
C LEU A 23 2.68 2.46 10.32
N SER A 24 2.59 2.90 11.58
CA SER A 24 3.76 3.28 12.38
C SER A 24 4.76 2.14 12.47
N VAL A 25 4.31 0.95 12.83
CA VAL A 25 5.18 -0.23 12.94
C VAL A 25 5.77 -0.60 11.57
N ALA A 26 5.00 -0.52 10.48
CA ALA A 26 5.52 -0.76 9.14
C ALA A 26 6.64 0.22 8.76
N LYS A 27 6.49 1.49 9.15
CA LYS A 27 7.52 2.52 8.95
C LYS A 27 8.81 2.19 9.70
N ASP A 28 8.69 1.82 10.98
CA ASP A 28 9.84 1.42 11.82
C ASP A 28 10.55 0.17 11.30
N LEU A 29 9.81 -0.75 10.68
CA LEU A 29 10.31 -1.97 10.06
C LEU A 29 10.87 -1.77 8.63
N GLY A 30 10.87 -0.54 8.12
CA GLY A 30 11.56 -0.19 6.87
C GLY A 30 10.67 0.02 5.65
N ALA A 31 9.36 0.29 5.81
CA ALA A 31 8.55 0.81 4.72
C ALA A 31 9.03 2.22 4.28
N ASP A 32 9.14 2.45 2.98
CA ASP A 32 9.66 3.72 2.46
C ASP A 32 8.61 4.83 2.54
N GLN A 33 7.34 4.50 2.34
CA GLN A 33 6.19 5.37 2.66
C GLN A 33 5.04 4.54 3.25
N ILE A 34 4.11 5.25 3.86
CA ILE A 34 2.87 4.71 4.39
C ILE A 34 1.70 5.56 3.89
N VAL A 35 0.55 4.93 3.65
CA VAL A 35 -0.68 5.61 3.23
C VAL A 35 -1.82 5.13 4.13
N LYS A 36 -2.44 6.09 4.82
CA LYS A 36 -3.66 5.87 5.58
C LYS A 36 -4.85 5.90 4.63
N VAL A 37 -5.67 4.86 4.70
CA VAL A 37 -6.90 4.70 3.90
C VAL A 37 -8.11 4.56 4.80
N SER A 38 -9.31 4.67 4.21
CA SER A 38 -10.57 4.46 4.93
C SER A 38 -11.09 3.04 4.71
N SER A 39 -12.22 2.70 5.33
CA SER A 39 -12.98 1.48 5.00
C SER A 39 -14.07 1.72 3.95
N ASN A 40 -14.22 2.95 3.44
CA ASN A 40 -15.24 3.29 2.46
C ASN A 40 -14.77 2.91 1.04
N ILE A 41 -15.66 2.28 0.27
CA ILE A 41 -15.36 1.86 -1.11
C ILE A 41 -15.36 3.03 -2.10
N GLU A 42 -16.03 4.13 -1.77
CA GLU A 42 -16.10 5.32 -2.62
C GLU A 42 -14.74 6.06 -2.70
N ASP A 43 -13.89 5.88 -1.70
CA ASP A 43 -12.60 6.57 -1.59
C ASP A 43 -11.50 5.91 -2.46
N VAL A 44 -11.76 4.73 -3.05
CA VAL A 44 -10.75 3.94 -3.78
C VAL A 44 -10.01 4.76 -4.84
N ALA A 45 -10.72 5.60 -5.60
CA ALA A 45 -10.11 6.41 -6.66
C ALA A 45 -9.11 7.44 -6.09
N GLU A 46 -9.45 8.09 -4.99
CA GLU A 46 -8.56 9.06 -4.33
C GLU A 46 -7.36 8.34 -3.70
N GLU A 47 -7.60 7.22 -3.02
CA GLU A 47 -6.56 6.42 -2.38
C GLU A 47 -5.53 5.89 -3.38
N VAL A 48 -5.96 5.47 -4.56
CA VAL A 48 -5.05 5.05 -5.65
C VAL A 48 -4.12 6.20 -6.04
N LEU A 49 -4.62 7.43 -6.16
CA LEU A 49 -3.79 8.61 -6.44
C LEU A 49 -2.80 8.89 -5.31
N LEU A 50 -3.21 8.72 -4.05
CA LEU A 50 -2.32 8.86 -2.90
C LEU A 50 -1.21 7.80 -2.91
N ILE A 51 -1.54 6.56 -3.27
CA ILE A 51 -0.58 5.45 -3.41
C ILE A 51 0.42 5.76 -4.52
N HIS A 52 -0.03 6.19 -5.70
CA HIS A 52 0.85 6.57 -6.81
C HIS A 52 1.78 7.72 -6.42
N LYS A 53 1.26 8.74 -5.72
CA LYS A 53 2.07 9.84 -5.21
C LYS A 53 3.13 9.37 -4.20
N ALA A 54 2.78 8.46 -3.29
CA ALA A 54 3.70 7.90 -2.31
C ALA A 54 4.77 7.01 -2.98
N MET A 55 4.40 6.27 -4.01
CA MET A 55 5.32 5.46 -4.82
C MET A 55 6.27 6.34 -5.64
N GLY A 56 5.80 7.47 -6.17
CA GLY A 56 6.61 8.40 -6.99
C GLY A 56 6.99 7.85 -8.37
N THR A 57 6.59 6.61 -8.65
CA THR A 57 6.70 5.87 -9.89
C THR A 57 5.51 4.93 -9.96
N GLU A 58 5.33 4.24 -11.09
CA GLU A 58 4.27 3.27 -11.25
C GLU A 58 4.52 2.01 -10.40
N VAL A 59 3.44 1.29 -10.07
CA VAL A 59 3.49 0.14 -9.16
C VAL A 59 3.56 -1.15 -9.96
N ASP A 60 4.70 -1.85 -9.88
CA ASP A 60 4.92 -3.09 -10.63
C ASP A 60 4.22 -4.30 -10.01
N VAL A 61 4.14 -4.34 -8.67
CA VAL A 61 3.56 -5.46 -7.92
C VAL A 61 2.80 -4.94 -6.71
N THR A 62 1.58 -5.44 -6.51
CA THR A 62 0.80 -5.23 -5.28
C THR A 62 0.48 -6.56 -4.61
N PHE A 63 0.25 -6.51 -3.30
CA PHE A 63 -0.20 -7.65 -2.50
C PHE A 63 -1.39 -7.20 -1.66
N ASP A 64 -2.58 -7.74 -1.94
CA ASP A 64 -3.67 -7.63 -0.98
C ASP A 64 -3.48 -8.65 0.14
N CYS A 65 -3.35 -8.15 1.37
CA CYS A 65 -3.18 -8.97 2.57
C CYS A 65 -4.39 -8.86 3.53
N ALA A 66 -5.43 -8.13 3.14
CA ALA A 66 -6.64 -7.95 3.94
C ALA A 66 -7.80 -8.81 3.43
N GLY A 67 -7.89 -9.06 2.12
CA GLY A 67 -8.90 -9.93 1.52
C GLY A 67 -10.28 -9.30 1.38
N PHE A 68 -10.39 -7.98 1.49
CA PHE A 68 -11.67 -7.27 1.32
C PHE A 68 -11.85 -6.82 -0.13
N THR A 69 -13.09 -6.80 -0.63
CA THR A 69 -13.40 -6.31 -1.98
C THR A 69 -12.82 -4.92 -2.23
N LYS A 70 -12.89 -4.04 -1.23
CA LYS A 70 -12.33 -2.69 -1.30
C LYS A 70 -10.81 -2.70 -1.47
N THR A 71 -10.08 -3.48 -0.67
CA THR A 71 -8.60 -3.53 -0.74
C THR A 71 -8.12 -4.18 -2.03
N MET A 72 -8.85 -5.19 -2.53
CA MET A 72 -8.63 -5.78 -3.85
C MET A 72 -8.84 -4.75 -4.98
N SER A 73 -9.92 -3.96 -4.94
CA SER A 73 -10.15 -2.90 -5.92
C SER A 73 -9.06 -1.82 -5.88
N THR A 74 -8.64 -1.39 -4.69
CA THR A 74 -7.52 -0.46 -4.53
C THR A 74 -6.22 -1.04 -5.09
N ALA A 75 -5.89 -2.30 -4.79
CA ALA A 75 -4.69 -2.96 -5.28
C ALA A 75 -4.68 -3.07 -6.82
N LEU A 76 -5.80 -3.50 -7.41
CA LEU A 76 -5.96 -3.58 -8.86
C LEU A 76 -5.86 -2.21 -9.54
N GLY A 77 -6.47 -1.17 -8.95
CA GLY A 77 -6.40 0.19 -9.50
C GLY A 77 -5.03 0.86 -9.34
N ALA A 78 -4.26 0.47 -8.32
CA ALA A 78 -2.93 1.03 -8.07
C ALA A 78 -1.83 0.36 -8.91
N THR A 79 -2.01 -0.91 -9.28
CA THR A 79 -1.04 -1.66 -10.10
C THR A 79 -1.14 -1.22 -11.56
N ARG A 80 0.02 -1.09 -12.20
CA ARG A 80 0.14 -0.78 -13.63
C ARG A 80 -0.56 -1.83 -14.51
#